data_AF-A0A1S1HAA1-F1
#
_entry.id   AF-A0A1S1HAA1-F1
#
_cell.length_a   1.000
_cell.length_b   1.000
_cell.length_c   1.000
_cell.angle_alpha   90.00
_cell.angle_beta   90.00
_cell.angle_gamma   90.00
#
_symmetry.space_group_name_H-M   'P 1'
#
loop_
_entity.id
_entity.type
_entity.pdbx_description
1 polymer ?
#
loop_
_entity_poly.entity_id
_entity_poly.type
_entity_poly.pdbx_seq_one_letter_code
_entity_poly.pdbx_strand_id
1 'polypeptide(L)'
;MAERFITMVEVRQRVALSKTEIYRKINKGNFPRPVPLGSQKVVWVESEVAAWMAERLAAREAQEGAEVRAASGRRAQAASYGGQARLIDRVVDRGAA
;
A
#
# COMPACT_ATOMS: atom_id res chain seq x y z
N MET A 1 15.56 -17.14 20.75
CA MET A 1 14.10 -17.35 20.62
C MET A 1 13.89 -18.39 19.53
N ALA A 2 13.00 -19.36 19.75
CA ALA A 2 12.78 -20.44 18.78
C ALA A 2 11.86 -19.97 17.65
N GLU A 3 12.30 -20.11 16.41
CA GLU A 3 11.44 -19.87 15.24
C GLU A 3 10.41 -21.00 15.12
N ARG A 4 9.14 -20.64 14.98
CA ARG A 4 8.03 -21.58 14.85
C ARG A 4 7.63 -21.72 13.39
N PHE A 5 7.42 -22.97 12.97
CA PHE A 5 6.81 -23.26 11.67
C PHE A 5 5.29 -23.22 11.76
N ILE A 6 4.67 -22.60 10.76
CA ILE A 6 3.22 -22.52 10.60
C ILE A 6 2.76 -23.22 9.34
N THR A 7 1.60 -23.86 9.43
CA THR A 7 0.97 -24.60 8.34
C THR A 7 0.18 -23.67 7.42
N MET A 8 -0.18 -24.15 6.22
CA MET A 8 -1.07 -23.42 5.29
C MET A 8 -2.38 -22.97 5.96
N VAL A 9 -2.94 -23.77 6.88
CA VAL A 9 -4.19 -23.41 7.58
C VAL A 9 -3.97 -22.17 8.47
N GLU A 10 -2.89 -22.17 9.25
CA GLU A 10 -2.54 -21.05 10.13
C GLU A 10 -2.14 -19.80 9.34
N VAL A 11 -1.43 -19.95 8.21
CA VAL A 11 -1.10 -18.85 7.31
C VAL A 11 -2.40 -18.18 6.83
N ARG A 12 -3.35 -18.97 6.32
CA ARG A 12 -4.66 -18.45 5.86
C ARG A 12 -5.43 -17.73 6.95
N GLN A 13 -5.38 -18.22 8.18
CA GLN A 13 -6.02 -17.56 9.33
C GLN A 13 -5.36 -16.21 9.65
N ARG A 14 -4.03 -16.11 9.53
CA ARG A 14 -3.29 -14.85 9.78
C ARG A 14 -3.49 -13.81 8.67
N VAL A 15 -3.37 -14.20 7.40
CA VAL A 15 -3.38 -13.24 6.28
C VAL A 15 -4.75 -13.05 5.64
N ALA A 16 -5.76 -13.83 6.04
CA ALA A 16 -7.12 -13.83 5.50
C ALA A 16 -7.18 -14.00 3.96
N LEU A 17 -6.21 -14.70 3.37
CA LEU A 17 -6.15 -14.99 1.93
C LEU A 17 -6.56 -16.43 1.64
N SER A 18 -7.09 -16.65 0.43
CA SER A 18 -7.33 -18.01 -0.06
C SER A 18 -6.01 -18.73 -0.37
N LYS A 19 -6.03 -20.06 -0.36
CA LYS A 19 -4.87 -20.90 -0.72
C LYS A 19 -4.33 -20.53 -2.11
N THR A 20 -5.23 -20.37 -3.09
CA THR A 20 -4.89 -19.98 -4.46
C THR A 20 -4.21 -18.62 -4.52
N GLU A 21 -4.68 -17.66 -3.74
CA GLU A 21 -4.08 -16.33 -3.70
C GLU A 21 -2.67 -16.35 -3.12
N ILE A 22 -2.46 -17.14 -2.07
CA ILE A 22 -1.15 -17.33 -1.46
C ILE A 22 -0.17 -17.87 -2.51
N TYR A 23 -0.52 -18.94 -3.24
CA TYR A 23 0.33 -19.46 -4.31
C TYR A 23 0.55 -18.46 -5.44
N ARG A 24 -0.48 -17.68 -5.81
CA ARG A 24 -0.33 -16.63 -6.82
C ARG A 24 0.69 -15.57 -6.39
N LYS A 25 0.69 -15.19 -5.11
CA LYS A 25 1.67 -14.24 -4.57
C LYS A 25 3.06 -14.86 -4.45
N ILE A 26 3.17 -16.13 -4.06
CA ILE A 26 4.45 -16.87 -4.05
C ILE A 26 5.06 -16.88 -5.47
N ASN A 27 4.26 -17.21 -6.50
CA ASN A 27 4.71 -17.22 -7.89
C ASN A 27 5.14 -15.83 -8.39
N LYS A 28 4.54 -14.77 -7.85
CA LYS A 28 4.92 -13.38 -8.12
C LYS A 28 6.11 -12.89 -7.30
N GLY A 29 6.65 -13.70 -6.39
CA GLY A 29 7.71 -13.30 -5.46
C GLY A 29 7.25 -12.32 -4.36
N ASN A 30 5.94 -12.14 -4.18
CA ASN A 30 5.34 -11.16 -3.27
C ASN A 30 4.84 -11.78 -1.96
N PHE A 31 5.31 -12.98 -1.62
CA PHE A 31 4.97 -13.70 -0.40
C PHE A 31 6.13 -14.62 0.02
N PRO A 32 6.34 -14.87 1.32
CA PRO A 32 7.38 -15.78 1.80
C PRO A 32 7.32 -17.17 1.16
N ARG A 33 8.48 -17.73 0.86
CA ARG A 33 8.58 -19.04 0.21
C ARG A 33 8.27 -20.15 1.21
N PRO A 34 7.52 -21.19 0.82
CA PRO A 34 7.30 -22.34 1.69
C PRO A 34 8.59 -23.13 1.90
N VAL A 35 8.79 -23.61 3.12
CA VAL A 35 9.82 -24.57 3.51
C VAL A 35 9.23 -25.98 3.41
N PRO A 36 9.76 -26.88 2.56
CA PRO A 36 9.35 -28.27 2.54
C PRO A 36 9.92 -29.01 3.76
N LEU A 37 9.05 -29.62 4.57
CA LEU A 37 9.48 -30.51 5.68
C LEU A 37 9.49 -31.99 5.26
N GLY A 38 8.93 -32.30 4.10
CA GLY A 38 8.88 -33.64 3.55
C GLY A 38 8.22 -33.65 2.17
N SER A 39 7.93 -34.83 1.66
CA SER A 39 7.41 -35.05 0.30
C SER A 39 6.05 -34.40 0.04
N GLN A 40 5.21 -34.23 1.06
CA GLN A 40 3.86 -33.65 0.91
C GLN A 40 3.57 -32.47 1.84
N LYS A 41 4.46 -32.17 2.79
CA LYS A 41 4.21 -31.16 3.82
C LYS A 41 5.09 -29.93 3.61
N VAL A 42 4.43 -28.80 3.45
CA VAL A 42 5.07 -27.47 3.38
C VAL A 42 4.62 -26.61 4.55
N VAL A 43 5.54 -25.80 5.06
CA VAL A 43 5.33 -24.85 6.16
C VAL A 43 5.94 -23.51 5.81
N TRP A 44 5.66 -22.50 6.63
CA TRP A 44 6.29 -21.19 6.56
C TRP A 44 6.92 -20.86 7.90
N VAL A 45 7.95 -20.00 7.90
CA VAL A 45 8.48 -19.44 9.12
C VAL A 45 7.52 -18.36 9.63
N GLU A 46 7.13 -18.43 10.89
CA GLU A 46 6.18 -17.46 11.48
C GLU A 46 6.69 -16.02 11.38
N SER A 47 7.99 -15.79 11.62
CA SER A 47 8.61 -14.47 11.55
C SER A 47 8.58 -13.87 10.15
N GLU A 48 8.78 -14.66 9.10
CA GLU A 48 8.72 -14.20 7.71
C GLU A 48 7.30 -13.74 7.34
N VAL A 49 6.27 -14.50 7.76
CA VAL A 49 4.88 -14.12 7.51
C VAL A 49 4.50 -12.88 8.32
N ALA A 50 4.99 -12.75 9.55
CA ALA A 50 4.80 -11.55 10.36
C ALA A 50 5.48 -10.32 9.74
N ALA A 51 6.73 -10.45 9.28
CA ALA A 51 7.46 -9.40 8.59
C ALA A 51 6.73 -8.95 7.33
N TRP A 52 6.25 -9.89 6.52
CA TRP A 52 5.46 -9.59 5.33
C TRP A 52 4.19 -8.80 5.66
N MET A 53 3.47 -9.13 6.75
CA MET A 53 2.31 -8.35 7.18
C MET A 53 2.69 -6.93 7.61
N ALA A 54 3.80 -6.78 8.34
CA ALA A 54 4.32 -5.49 8.77
C ALA A 54 4.72 -4.60 7.57
N GLU A 55 5.38 -5.17 6.56
CA GLU A 55 5.70 -4.46 5.30
C GLU A 55 4.45 -3.95 4.60
N ARG A 56 3.37 -4.74 4.57
CA ARG A 56 2.09 -4.32 3.97
C ARG A 56 1.43 -3.18 4.75
N LEU A 57 1.53 -3.20 6.07
CA LEU A 57 1.02 -2.13 6.93
C LEU A 57 1.84 -0.85 6.75
N ALA A 58 3.17 -0.94 6.78
CA ALA A 58 4.07 0.19 6.56
C ALA A 58 3.88 0.79 5.16
N ALA A 59 3.69 -0.04 4.13
CA ALA A 59 3.40 0.44 2.78
C ALA A 59 2.09 1.23 2.73
N ARG A 60 1.05 0.79 3.45
CA ARG A 60 -0.22 1.53 3.56
C ARG A 60 -0.02 2.89 4.22
N GLU A 61 0.66 2.91 5.37
CA GLU A 61 0.94 4.16 6.10
C GLU A 61 1.77 5.15 5.25
N ALA A 62 2.73 4.64 4.48
CA ALA A 62 3.53 5.46 3.57
C ALA A 62 2.69 6.08 2.45
N GLN A 63 1.71 5.36 1.90
CA GLN A 63 0.78 5.90 0.90
C GLN A 63 -0.12 6.98 1.51
N GLU A 64 -0.72 6.72 2.68
CA GLU A 64 -1.55 7.69 3.40
C GLU A 64 -0.75 8.97 3.74
N GLY A 65 0.49 8.83 4.21
CA GLY A 65 1.37 9.96 4.50
C GLY A 65 1.83 10.73 3.25
N ALA A 66 1.95 10.08 2.09
CA ALA A 66 2.23 10.75 0.81
C ALA A 66 1.02 11.56 0.32
N GLU A 67 -0.19 11.01 0.45
CA GLU A 67 -1.43 11.70 0.09
C GLU A 67 -1.68 12.93 0.98
N VAL A 68 -1.49 12.81 2.29
CA VAL A 68 -1.63 13.93 3.23
C VAL A 68 -0.62 15.04 2.94
N ARG A 69 0.65 14.69 2.60
CA ARG A 69 1.66 15.67 2.17
C ARG A 69 1.29 16.34 0.84
N ALA A 70 0.80 15.58 -0.14
CA ALA A 70 0.34 16.12 -1.42
C ALA A 70 -0.90 17.01 -1.29
N ALA A 71 -1.84 16.66 -0.41
CA ALA A 71 -3.01 17.48 -0.09
C ALA A 71 -2.64 18.77 0.65
N SER A 72 -1.69 18.69 1.58
CA SER A 72 -1.18 19.86 2.33
C SER A 72 -0.38 20.81 1.45
N GLY A 73 0.42 20.29 0.51
CA GLY A 73 1.12 21.09 -0.51
C GLY A 73 0.16 21.85 -1.43
N ARG A 74 -0.95 21.22 -1.84
CA ARG A 74 -2.01 21.89 -2.63
C ARG A 74 -2.69 23.04 -1.88
N ARG A 75 -2.87 22.93 -0.55
CA ARG A 75 -3.36 24.04 0.30
C ARG A 75 -2.34 25.17 0.46
N ALA A 76 -1.05 24.86 0.57
CA ALA A 76 0.01 25.87 0.66
C ALA A 76 0.19 26.66 -0.66
N GLN A 77 -0.02 26.02 -1.82
CA GLN A 77 0.09 26.68 -3.12
C GLN A 77 -1.07 27.65 -3.39
N ALA A 78 -2.29 27.33 -2.94
CA ALA A 78 -3.44 28.23 -3.02
C ALA A 78 -3.31 29.48 -2.12
N ALA A 79 -2.62 29.36 -0.97
CA ALA A 79 -2.37 30.48 -0.07
C ALA A 79 -1.30 31.47 -0.60
N SER A 80 -0.42 31.04 -1.52
CA SER A 80 0.61 31.90 -2.10
C SER A 80 0.09 32.81 -3.23
N TYR A 81 -1.07 32.49 -3.83
CA TYR A 81 -1.72 33.32 -4.86
C TYR A 81 -2.66 34.41 -4.28
N GLY A 82 -2.62 34.63 -2.96
CA GLY A 82 -3.45 35.62 -2.25
C GLY A 82 -2.80 36.98 -2.03
N GLY A 83 -1.80 37.37 -2.83
CA GLY A 83 -1.03 38.61 -2.66
C GLY A 83 -1.05 39.62 -3.81
N GLN A 84 -1.48 39.24 -5.03
CA GLN A 84 -1.36 40.12 -6.21
C GLN A 84 -2.56 40.07 -7.18
N ALA A 85 -3.76 39.73 -6.72
CA ALA A 85 -4.98 39.91 -7.52
C ALA A 85 -5.59 41.30 -7.28
N ARG A 86 -4.85 42.36 -7.60
CA ARG A 86 -5.45 43.63 -8.00
C ARG A 86 -5.05 43.88 -9.45
N LEU A 87 -6.03 44.31 -10.23
CA LEU A 87 -5.93 44.77 -11.62
C LEU A 87 -6.04 43.65 -12.67
N ILE A 88 -7.28 43.30 -13.04
CA ILE A 88 -7.87 43.76 -14.31
C ILE A 88 -9.40 43.75 -14.19
N ASP A 89 -9.95 44.96 -14.24
CA ASP A 89 -11.37 45.25 -14.44
C ASP A 89 -11.78 44.76 -15.85
N ARG A 90 -12.99 44.20 -15.97
CA ARG A 90 -14.01 44.50 -16.99
C ARG A 90 -13.57 44.71 -18.45
N VAL A 91 -14.21 43.96 -19.38
CA VAL A 91 -14.49 44.21 -20.83
C VAL A 91 -14.36 42.86 -21.57
N VAL A 92 -15.27 42.32 -22.39
CA VAL A 92 -16.51 42.79 -23.01
C VAL A 92 -17.30 41.55 -23.49
N ASP A 93 -18.62 41.66 -23.43
CA ASP A 93 -19.61 40.79 -24.08
C ASP A 93 -19.92 41.37 -25.49
N ARG A 94 -19.62 40.64 -26.59
CA ARG A 94 -20.38 40.65 -27.88
C ARG A 94 -19.66 39.99 -29.07
N GLY A 95 -20.45 39.31 -29.92
CA GLY A 95 -20.20 39.09 -31.35
C GLY A 95 -20.28 37.62 -31.75
N ALA A 96 -21.45 37.04 -32.02
CA ALA A 96 -22.19 37.12 -33.29
C ALA A 96 -21.35 36.73 -34.52
N ALA A 97 -21.55 35.50 -35.00
CA ALA A 97 -21.66 35.13 -36.42
C ALA A 97 -22.34 33.75 -36.51
#